data_AF-A0A060YQJ2-F1
#
_entry.id   AF-A0A060YQJ2-F1
#
_cell.length_a   1.000
_cell.length_b   1.000
_cell.length_c   1.000
_cell.angle_alpha   90.00
_cell.angle_beta   90.00
_cell.angle_gamma   90.00
#
_symmetry.space_group_name_H-M   'P 1'
#
loop_
_entity.id
_entity.type
_entity.pdbx_description
1 polymer ?
#
loop_
_entity_poly.entity_id
_entity_poly.type
_entity_poly.pdbx_seq_one_letter_code
_entity_poly.pdbx_strand_id
1 'polypeptide(L)'
;MQVNGIDLRGATHEQAAAALKGAGQTVTIIAQYRPEEYGRFEAKIHDLREQMMNHSMSSGSGSLRTNQKRSLYVRAQFDYEKAKDSGLPSQGLSFRYGDILHVINASDDEWWQARRVTPDGDSEEMGVIPSKRRVERKERARLKTVKFNAKPGMDSKGVSAKILY
;
A
#
# COMPACT_ATOMS: atom_id res chain seq x y z
N MET A 1 -23.66 28.99 -17.91
CA MET A 1 -24.15 27.60 -17.97
C MET A 1 -25.63 27.63 -17.62
N GLN A 2 -26.48 26.95 -18.36
CA GLN A 2 -27.92 26.91 -18.14
C GLN A 2 -28.45 25.49 -18.34
N VAL A 3 -29.48 25.10 -17.59
CA VAL A 3 -30.19 23.82 -17.74
C VAL A 3 -31.68 24.10 -17.84
N ASN A 4 -32.34 23.69 -18.92
CA ASN A 4 -33.78 23.90 -19.15
C ASN A 4 -34.25 25.35 -18.90
N GLY A 5 -33.44 26.35 -19.29
CA GLY A 5 -33.75 27.76 -19.04
C GLY A 5 -33.29 28.32 -17.68
N ILE A 6 -32.88 27.47 -16.74
CA ILE A 6 -32.39 27.88 -15.41
C ILE A 6 -30.91 28.23 -15.49
N ASP A 7 -30.56 29.49 -15.24
CA ASP A 7 -29.17 29.95 -15.20
C ASP A 7 -28.45 29.39 -13.96
N LEU A 8 -27.33 28.72 -14.18
CA LEU A 8 -26.52 28.07 -13.14
C LEU A 8 -25.17 28.76 -12.93
N ARG A 9 -24.91 29.92 -13.54
CA ARG A 9 -23.61 30.62 -13.43
C ARG A 9 -23.19 30.96 -12.00
N GLY A 10 -24.13 31.17 -11.09
CA GLY A 10 -23.89 31.43 -9.67
C GLY A 10 -24.52 30.42 -8.72
N ALA A 11 -24.99 29.28 -9.24
CA ALA A 11 -25.69 28.28 -8.45
C ALA A 11 -24.71 27.48 -7.58
N THR A 12 -25.15 27.11 -6.37
CA THR A 12 -24.41 26.14 -5.54
C THR A 12 -24.48 24.74 -6.16
N HIS A 13 -23.60 23.84 -5.71
CA HIS A 13 -23.61 22.43 -6.15
C HIS A 13 -25.00 21.78 -5.96
N GLU A 14 -25.66 22.03 -4.84
CA GLU A 14 -26.98 21.49 -4.52
C GLU A 14 -28.07 22.04 -5.46
N GLN A 15 -28.04 23.34 -5.76
CA GLN A 15 -28.99 23.97 -6.67
C GLN A 15 -28.84 23.44 -8.10
N ALA A 16 -27.61 23.27 -8.57
CA ALA A 16 -27.33 22.69 -9.88
C ALA A 16 -27.78 21.22 -9.96
N ALA A 17 -27.55 20.43 -8.89
CA ALA A 17 -28.01 19.04 -8.82
C ALA A 17 -29.54 18.94 -8.77
N ALA A 18 -30.23 19.84 -8.05
CA ALA A 18 -31.68 19.90 -7.99
C ALA A 18 -32.29 20.24 -9.36
N ALA A 19 -31.70 21.19 -10.09
CA ALA A 19 -32.13 21.55 -11.43
C ALA A 19 -32.08 20.36 -12.40
N LEU A 20 -31.07 19.49 -12.28
CA LEU A 20 -30.97 18.27 -13.06
C LEU A 20 -31.94 17.17 -12.61
N LYS A 21 -32.14 16.98 -11.30
CA LYS A 21 -33.10 15.99 -10.77
C LYS A 21 -34.55 16.29 -11.17
N GLY A 22 -34.91 17.57 -11.26
CA GLY A 22 -36.23 18.01 -11.71
C GLY A 22 -36.42 18.03 -13.23
N ALA A 23 -35.36 17.79 -14.01
CA ALA A 23 -35.34 18.00 -15.45
C ALA A 23 -36.01 16.88 -16.27
N GLY A 24 -37.17 16.37 -15.83
CA GLY A 24 -38.03 15.46 -16.62
C GLY A 24 -37.28 14.40 -17.43
N GLN A 25 -37.77 14.12 -18.65
CA GLN A 25 -37.16 13.13 -19.55
C GLN A 25 -36.17 13.76 -20.55
N THR A 26 -36.34 15.05 -20.86
CA THR A 26 -35.50 15.79 -21.82
C THR A 26 -34.79 16.95 -21.12
N VAL A 27 -33.47 16.99 -21.27
CA VAL A 27 -32.61 18.02 -20.67
C VAL A 27 -31.92 18.81 -21.77
N THR A 28 -32.15 20.13 -21.79
CA THR A 28 -31.45 21.08 -22.65
C THR A 28 -30.37 21.76 -21.82
N ILE A 29 -29.10 21.59 -22.22
CA ILE A 29 -27.95 22.16 -21.50
C ILE A 29 -27.25 23.17 -22.40
N ILE A 30 -27.05 24.37 -21.89
CA ILE A 30 -26.21 25.39 -22.53
C ILE A 30 -24.92 25.53 -21.72
N ALA A 31 -23.82 25.06 -22.29
CA ALA A 31 -22.49 25.15 -21.72
C ALA A 31 -21.66 26.24 -22.40
N GLN A 32 -20.65 26.75 -21.70
CA GLN A 32 -19.65 27.65 -22.27
C GLN A 32 -18.34 26.90 -22.45
N TYR A 33 -17.75 26.94 -23.65
CA TYR A 33 -16.45 26.34 -23.90
C TYR A 33 -15.33 27.23 -23.33
N ARG A 34 -14.62 26.72 -22.32
CA ARG A 34 -13.47 27.39 -21.68
C ARG A 34 -12.37 26.36 -21.37
N PRO A 35 -11.50 26.05 -22.33
CA PRO A 35 -10.51 24.97 -22.18
C PRO A 35 -9.47 25.24 -21.08
N GLU A 36 -9.01 26.48 -20.95
CA GLU A 36 -8.06 26.92 -19.90
C GLU A 36 -8.58 26.65 -18.48
N GLU A 37 -9.83 27.02 -18.21
CA GLU A 37 -10.46 26.89 -16.90
C GLU A 37 -10.76 25.43 -16.57
N TYR A 38 -11.22 24.67 -17.57
CA TYR A 38 -11.40 23.22 -17.46
C TYR A 38 -10.08 22.50 -17.16
N GLY A 39 -9.00 22.85 -17.84
CA GLY A 39 -7.68 22.27 -17.60
C GLY A 39 -7.18 22.48 -16.17
N ARG A 40 -7.40 23.67 -15.58
CA ARG A 40 -7.07 23.93 -14.15
C ARG A 40 -7.90 23.07 -13.20
N PHE A 41 -9.17 22.86 -13.52
CA PHE A 41 -10.05 21.99 -12.73
C PHE A 41 -9.60 20.53 -12.80
N GLU A 42 -9.27 20.03 -14.00
CA GLU A 42 -8.73 18.68 -14.19
C GLU A 42 -7.43 18.48 -13.43
N ALA A 43 -6.51 19.44 -13.48
CA ALA A 43 -5.27 19.41 -12.71
C ALA A 43 -5.55 19.31 -11.20
N LYS A 44 -6.51 20.09 -10.67
CA LYS A 44 -6.91 20.03 -9.25
C LYS A 44 -7.50 18.67 -8.86
N ILE A 45 -8.33 18.07 -9.72
CA ILE A 45 -8.88 16.72 -9.50
C ILE A 45 -7.77 15.67 -9.51
N HIS A 46 -6.81 15.80 -10.43
CA HIS A 46 -5.64 14.94 -10.51
C HIS A 46 -4.78 15.04 -9.24
N ASP A 47 -4.46 16.26 -8.81
CA ASP A 47 -3.68 16.51 -7.60
C ASP A 47 -4.37 15.98 -6.34
N LEU A 48 -5.69 16.16 -6.23
CA LEU A 48 -6.46 15.65 -5.09
C LEU A 48 -6.44 14.11 -5.07
N ARG A 49 -6.59 13.46 -6.23
CA ARG A 49 -6.51 12.00 -6.37
C ARG A 49 -5.11 11.50 -5.98
N GLU A 50 -4.06 12.20 -6.42
CA GLU A 50 -2.69 11.86 -6.09
C GLU A 50 -2.40 12.07 -4.59
N GLN A 51 -2.90 13.13 -3.99
CA GLN A 51 -2.83 13.37 -2.54
C GLN A 51 -3.51 12.24 -1.76
N MET A 52 -4.74 11.84 -2.12
CA MET A 52 -5.44 10.73 -1.45
C MET A 52 -4.70 9.39 -1.58
N MET A 53 -4.11 9.14 -2.75
CA MET A 53 -3.28 7.95 -2.97
C MET A 53 -1.99 7.97 -2.16
N ASN A 54 -1.37 9.15 -1.99
CA ASN A 54 -0.16 9.29 -1.17
C ASN A 54 -0.46 9.28 0.35
N HIS A 55 -1.62 9.79 0.80
CA HIS A 55 -2.00 9.82 2.22
C HIS A 55 -2.54 8.49 2.77
N SER A 56 -3.03 7.58 1.93
CA SER A 56 -3.43 6.22 2.36
C SER A 56 -2.24 5.32 2.76
N MET A 57 -1.00 5.77 2.55
CA MET A 57 0.23 5.03 2.87
C MET A 57 0.68 5.22 4.33
N SER A 58 0.11 6.19 5.06
CA SER A 58 0.51 6.48 6.45
C SER A 58 -0.46 5.94 7.51
N SER A 59 -1.58 5.35 7.08
CA SER A 59 -2.62 4.79 7.96
C SER A 59 -2.93 3.33 7.57
N GLY A 60 -2.08 2.40 8.02
CA GLY A 60 -2.53 1.07 8.45
C GLY A 60 -2.94 0.01 7.40
N SER A 61 -2.85 0.23 6.09
CA SER A 61 -3.07 -0.85 5.10
C SER A 61 -1.77 -1.25 4.43
N GLY A 62 -1.26 -2.44 4.78
CA GLY A 62 0.05 -2.98 4.42
C GLY A 62 0.29 -3.32 2.94
N SER A 63 -0.17 -2.49 2.01
CA SER A 63 0.10 -2.62 0.58
C SER A 63 1.19 -1.62 0.19
N LEU A 64 2.45 -2.03 0.32
CA LEU A 64 3.60 -1.33 -0.24
C LEU A 64 3.60 -1.50 -1.76
N ARG A 65 2.67 -0.84 -2.45
CA ARG A 65 2.60 -0.90 -3.92
C ARG A 65 3.64 0.05 -4.50
N THR A 66 4.79 -0.49 -4.86
CA THR A 66 5.68 0.19 -5.81
C THR A 66 4.99 0.22 -7.17
N ASN A 67 5.02 1.34 -7.87
CA ASN A 67 4.73 1.38 -9.31
C ASN A 67 6.08 1.36 -10.06
N GLN A 68 6.11 1.03 -11.37
CA GLN A 68 7.34 0.99 -12.19
C GLN A 68 8.20 2.28 -12.11
N LYS A 69 7.64 3.40 -11.64
CA LYS A 69 8.35 4.68 -11.43
C LYS A 69 8.81 4.96 -9.99
N ARG A 70 8.55 4.07 -9.02
CA ARG A 70 8.91 4.25 -7.60
C ARG A 70 9.41 2.93 -7.01
N SER A 71 10.70 2.66 -7.14
CA SER A 71 11.42 1.68 -6.33
C SER A 71 11.63 2.23 -4.91
N LEU A 72 11.98 1.36 -3.96
CA LEU A 72 12.20 1.74 -2.55
C LEU A 72 13.42 1.03 -1.97
N TYR A 73 14.02 1.62 -0.93
CA TYR A 73 15.12 1.01 -0.19
C TYR A 73 14.61 0.53 1.18
N VAL A 74 14.95 -0.70 1.55
CA VAL A 74 14.60 -1.28 2.85
C VAL A 74 15.84 -1.79 3.56
N ARG A 75 15.80 -1.77 4.89
CA ARG A 75 16.79 -2.42 5.73
C ARG A 75 16.24 -3.75 6.25
N ALA A 76 16.93 -4.85 5.98
CA ALA A 76 16.57 -6.16 6.46
C ALA A 76 16.55 -6.21 8.00
N GLN A 77 15.50 -6.80 8.57
CA GLN A 77 15.32 -6.98 10.03
C GLN A 77 15.43 -8.44 10.46
N PHE A 78 15.83 -9.33 9.55
CA PHE A 78 16.05 -10.76 9.79
C PHE A 78 16.98 -11.31 8.71
N ASP A 79 17.48 -12.52 8.92
CA ASP A 79 18.27 -13.26 7.92
C ASP A 79 17.35 -14.08 7.00
N TYR A 80 17.63 -14.04 5.71
CA TYR A 80 16.93 -14.84 4.71
C TYR A 80 17.90 -15.63 3.85
N GLU A 81 17.73 -16.95 3.84
CA GLU A 81 18.51 -17.87 3.02
C GLU A 81 17.60 -18.49 1.95
N LYS A 82 17.82 -18.13 0.68
CA LYS A 82 17.06 -18.67 -0.45
C LYS A 82 17.08 -20.19 -0.53
N ALA A 83 18.18 -20.82 -0.11
CA ALA A 83 18.32 -22.28 -0.12
C ALA A 83 17.35 -23.01 0.83
N LYS A 84 16.78 -22.30 1.82
CA LYS A 84 15.80 -22.84 2.78
C LYS A 84 14.34 -22.65 2.32
N ASP A 85 14.11 -22.00 1.19
CA ASP A 85 12.76 -21.72 0.66
C ASP A 85 12.56 -22.39 -0.70
N SER A 86 11.98 -23.59 -0.69
CA SER A 86 11.73 -24.36 -1.92
C SER A 86 10.56 -23.81 -2.76
N GLY A 87 9.82 -22.82 -2.26
CA GLY A 87 8.65 -22.25 -2.92
C GLY A 87 8.94 -21.03 -3.79
N LEU A 88 10.21 -20.83 -4.17
CA LEU A 88 10.65 -19.67 -4.93
C LEU A 88 10.12 -19.68 -6.38
N PRO A 89 9.52 -18.58 -6.87
CA PRO A 89 9.04 -18.49 -8.24
C PRO A 89 10.17 -18.28 -9.27
N SER A 90 11.35 -17.82 -8.82
CA SER A 90 12.53 -17.56 -9.65
C SER A 90 13.80 -17.52 -8.78
N GLN A 91 14.89 -16.93 -9.27
CA GLN A 91 16.13 -16.80 -8.51
C GLN A 91 15.91 -15.98 -7.23
N GLY A 92 16.01 -16.63 -6.07
CA GLY A 92 15.96 -15.95 -4.78
C GLY A 92 17.20 -15.08 -4.53
N LEU A 93 17.01 -14.04 -3.72
CA LEU A 93 18.10 -13.19 -3.21
C LEU A 93 18.22 -13.39 -1.70
N SER A 94 19.32 -14.00 -1.26
CA SER A 94 19.62 -14.11 0.17
C SER A 94 20.11 -12.78 0.72
N PHE A 95 19.80 -12.49 1.98
CA PHE A 95 20.26 -11.29 2.68
C PHE A 95 20.43 -11.57 4.17
N ARG A 96 21.22 -10.72 4.83
CA ARG A 96 21.41 -10.77 6.29
C ARG A 96 20.73 -9.60 6.98
N TYR A 97 20.53 -9.72 8.29
CA TYR A 97 20.11 -8.63 9.14
C TYR A 97 21.00 -7.39 8.90
N GLY A 98 20.36 -6.23 8.72
CA GLY A 98 21.06 -4.96 8.49
C GLY A 98 21.39 -4.66 7.04
N ASP A 99 21.33 -5.64 6.12
CA ASP A 99 21.54 -5.38 4.68
C ASP A 99 20.53 -4.34 4.16
N ILE A 100 20.98 -3.46 3.28
CA ILE A 100 20.12 -2.55 2.53
C ILE A 100 19.77 -3.19 1.19
N LEU A 101 18.48 -3.23 0.88
CA LEU A 101 17.95 -3.81 -0.35
C LEU A 101 17.22 -2.74 -1.15
N HIS A 102 17.57 -2.62 -2.43
CA HIS A 102 16.83 -1.81 -3.38
C HIS A 102 15.72 -2.67 -4.00
N VAL A 103 14.48 -2.43 -3.58
CA VAL A 103 13.28 -3.12 -4.05
C VAL A 103 12.76 -2.40 -5.30
N ILE A 104 12.85 -3.10 -6.43
CA ILE A 104 12.51 -2.60 -7.76
C ILE A 104 11.01 -2.79 -8.01
N ASN A 105 10.46 -3.91 -7.55
CA ASN A 105 9.03 -4.21 -7.68
C ASN A 105 8.50 -4.97 -6.45
N ALA A 106 7.53 -4.36 -5.78
CA ALA A 106 6.78 -4.84 -4.63
C ALA A 106 5.26 -4.98 -4.92
N SER A 107 4.86 -5.06 -6.20
CA SER A 107 3.45 -5.20 -6.59
C SER A 107 2.85 -6.55 -6.24
N ASP A 108 3.69 -7.59 -6.15
CA ASP A 108 3.30 -8.95 -5.81
C ASP A 108 3.24 -9.13 -4.28
N ASP A 109 2.19 -9.81 -3.81
CA ASP A 109 1.89 -9.99 -2.40
C ASP A 109 2.73 -11.07 -1.70
N GLU A 110 3.46 -11.89 -2.44
CA GLU A 110 4.31 -12.96 -1.94
C GLU A 110 5.80 -12.69 -2.17
N TRP A 111 6.17 -12.15 -3.33
CA TRP A 111 7.56 -12.08 -3.78
C TRP A 111 7.91 -10.73 -4.38
N TRP A 112 8.89 -10.03 -3.80
CA TRP A 112 9.36 -8.74 -4.30
C TRP A 112 10.65 -8.90 -5.09
N GLN A 113 10.79 -8.17 -6.19
CA GLN A 113 12.04 -8.08 -6.95
C GLN A 113 12.96 -7.05 -6.30
N ALA A 114 14.18 -7.45 -5.99
CA ALA A 114 15.15 -6.58 -5.35
C ALA A 114 16.59 -6.91 -5.77
N ARG A 115 17.51 -6.03 -5.39
CA ARG A 115 18.96 -6.25 -5.40
C ARG A 115 19.58 -5.72 -4.12
N ARG A 116 20.75 -6.26 -3.76
CA ARG A 116 21.50 -5.77 -2.58
C ARG A 116 22.20 -4.45 -2.91
N VAL A 117 22.28 -3.57 -1.94
CA VAL A 117 23.11 -2.36 -2.01
C VAL A 117 24.41 -2.66 -1.26
N THR A 118 25.54 -2.50 -1.94
CA THR A 118 26.89 -2.59 -1.39
C THR A 118 27.46 -1.17 -1.23
N PRO A 119 28.59 -1.00 -0.51
CA PRO A 119 29.24 0.31 -0.40
C PRO A 119 29.62 0.93 -1.75
N ASP A 120 29.90 0.09 -2.76
CA ASP A 120 30.24 0.49 -4.12
C ASP A 120 29.01 0.81 -5.00
N GLY A 121 27.80 0.71 -4.44
CA GLY A 121 26.54 0.96 -5.13
C GLY A 121 25.62 -0.26 -5.18
N ASP A 122 24.72 -0.30 -6.16
CA ASP A 122 23.80 -1.43 -6.29
C ASP A 122 24.50 -2.65 -6.91
N SER A 123 24.32 -3.83 -6.30
CA SER A 123 24.78 -5.10 -6.86
C SER A 123 24.06 -5.41 -8.19
N GLU A 124 24.77 -6.00 -9.15
CA GLU A 124 24.16 -6.51 -10.39
C GLU A 124 23.24 -7.72 -10.14
N GLU A 125 23.38 -8.44 -9.02
CA GLU A 125 22.53 -9.59 -8.69
C GLU A 125 21.12 -9.13 -8.30
N MET A 126 20.19 -9.28 -9.25
CA MET A 126 18.75 -9.19 -8.98
C MET A 126 18.18 -10.56 -8.60
N GLY A 127 17.22 -10.56 -7.68
CA GLY A 127 16.46 -11.74 -7.32
C GLY A 127 15.19 -11.42 -6.55
N VAL A 128 14.42 -12.46 -6.23
CA VAL A 128 13.20 -12.31 -5.44
C VAL A 128 13.49 -12.45 -3.94
N ILE A 129 12.86 -11.59 -3.15
CA ILE A 129 12.84 -11.63 -1.69
C ILE A 129 11.39 -11.82 -1.21
N PRO A 130 11.16 -12.44 -0.04
CA PRO A 130 9.82 -12.57 0.50
C PRO A 130 9.21 -11.19 0.77
N SER A 131 7.96 -10.97 0.35
CA SER A 131 7.26 -9.73 0.62
C SER A 131 7.05 -9.51 2.12
N LYS A 132 6.88 -8.25 2.54
CA LYS A 132 6.50 -7.93 3.93
C LYS A 132 5.24 -8.70 4.36
N ARG A 133 4.23 -8.79 3.50
CA ARG A 133 2.97 -9.50 3.80
C ARG A 133 3.19 -11.00 4.00
N ARG A 134 4.06 -11.64 3.21
CA ARG A 134 4.42 -13.05 3.35
C ARG A 134 5.09 -13.32 4.69
N VAL A 135 6.06 -12.48 5.07
CA VAL A 135 6.79 -12.57 6.35
C VAL A 135 5.83 -12.37 7.53
N GLU A 136 5.03 -11.31 7.51
CA GLU A 136 4.07 -11.01 8.59
C GLU A 136 3.02 -12.12 8.77
N ARG A 137 2.55 -12.72 7.68
CA ARG A 137 1.61 -13.86 7.75
C ARG A 137 2.25 -15.06 8.41
N LYS A 138 3.51 -15.37 8.06
CA LYS A 138 4.27 -16.47 8.66
C LYS A 138 4.50 -16.24 10.15
N GLU A 139 4.93 -15.03 10.54
CA GLU A 139 5.10 -14.67 11.95
C GLU A 139 3.78 -14.71 12.72
N ARG A 140 2.68 -14.20 12.14
CA ARG A 140 1.36 -14.24 12.76
C ARG A 140 0.85 -15.67 12.94
N ALA A 141 1.13 -16.58 12.01
CA ALA A 141 0.81 -17.99 12.16
C ALA A 141 1.67 -18.64 13.26
N ARG A 142 2.97 -18.34 13.31
CA ARG A 142 3.89 -18.83 14.36
C ARG A 142 3.44 -18.42 15.75
N LEU A 143 3.05 -17.15 15.92
CA LEU A 143 2.51 -16.61 17.19
C LEU A 143 1.16 -17.22 17.58
N LYS A 144 0.36 -17.73 16.63
CA LYS A 144 -0.91 -18.43 16.92
C LYS A 144 -0.71 -19.89 17.34
N THR A 145 0.40 -20.50 16.97
CA THR A 145 0.67 -21.93 17.20
C THR A 145 1.17 -22.25 18.61
N VAL A 146 1.36 -21.27 19.51
CA VAL A 146 1.67 -21.54 20.93
C VAL A 146 0.43 -22.04 21.69
N LYS A 147 0.03 -23.29 21.43
CA LYS A 147 -0.87 -24.04 22.32
C LYS A 147 -0.05 -24.52 23.52
N PHE A 148 -0.34 -23.97 24.69
CA PHE A 148 0.11 -24.55 25.96
C PHE A 148 -0.49 -25.94 26.10
N ASN A 149 0.33 -26.97 26.05
CA ASN A 149 -0.06 -28.31 26.46
C ASN A 149 0.05 -28.37 28.00
N ALA A 150 -0.81 -27.63 28.71
CA ALA A 150 -0.96 -27.76 30.15
C ALA A 150 -1.69 -29.08 30.44
N LYS A 151 -0.94 -30.09 30.87
CA LYS A 151 -1.54 -31.26 31.54
C LYS A 151 -2.18 -30.77 32.85
N PRO A 152 -3.43 -31.10 33.17
CA PRO A 152 -3.98 -30.81 34.48
C PRO A 152 -3.47 -31.87 35.46
N GLY A 153 -2.69 -31.47 36.46
CA GLY A 153 -2.45 -32.32 37.64
C GLY A 153 -1.13 -32.08 38.37
N MET A 154 -1.25 -31.51 39.57
CA MET A 154 -0.31 -31.49 40.71
C MET A 154 0.81 -30.43 40.75
N ASP A 155 0.49 -29.36 41.51
CA ASP A 155 1.27 -28.61 42.53
C ASP A 155 2.82 -28.49 42.40
N SER A 156 3.47 -27.36 42.64
CA SER A 156 3.40 -26.50 43.82
C SER A 156 4.21 -25.20 43.59
N LYS A 157 3.67 -24.11 44.15
CA LYS A 157 4.31 -22.86 44.62
C LYS A 157 4.98 -21.94 43.58
N GLY A 158 4.29 -20.81 43.39
CA GLY A 158 4.67 -19.74 42.48
C GLY A 158 5.91 -18.95 42.88
N VAL A 159 6.52 -18.37 41.86
CA VAL A 159 7.24 -17.11 41.96
C VAL A 159 6.78 -16.27 40.77
N SER A 160 6.09 -15.18 41.08
CA SER A 160 5.74 -14.13 40.12
C SER A 160 7.02 -13.37 39.76
N ALA A 161 7.43 -13.43 38.50
CA ALA A 161 8.46 -12.54 37.97
C ALA A 161 7.82 -11.62 36.92
N LYS A 162 7.70 -10.36 37.34
CA LYS A 162 7.21 -9.22 36.56
C LYS A 162 8.09 -8.98 35.34
N ILE A 163 7.46 -8.56 34.25
CA ILE A 163 8.09 -8.01 33.05
C ILE A 163 8.51 -6.56 33.34
N LEU A 164 9.78 -6.23 33.08
CA LEU A 164 10.36 -4.90 32.78
C LEU A 164 11.64 -5.19 31.95
N TYR A 165 11.98 -4.58 30.81
CA TYR A 165 11.50 -3.41 30.06
C TYR A 165 11.27 -3.78 28.59
#